data_AF-A0A6M8W291-F1
#
_entry.id   AF-A0A6M8W291-F1
#
_cell.length_a   1.000
_cell.length_b   1.000
_cell.length_c   1.000
_cell.angle_alpha   90.00
_cell.angle_beta   90.00
_cell.angle_gamma   90.00
#
_symmetry.space_group_name_H-M   'P 1'
#
loop_
_entity.id
_entity.type
_entity.pdbx_description
1 polymer ?
#
loop_
_entity_poly.entity_id
_entity_poly.type
_entity_poly.pdbx_seq_one_letter_code
_entity_poly.pdbx_strand_id
1 'polypeptide(L)'
;MSFEDRITRMETSGKITVEQAEEMRASIRSMDTPVFENARRPLPMGLIAGIGAAAVLAVFFFTTGGTAPAPDADVIQNVSEIMNQSGKVGEMSKNVTTGMSMFIILLPIVLSALGFTYLYNDLVKKEEDVMAAWSQVESNYQRRADLIPGLIDTVKAYVDHEESVLVEVTKSRANAMDAMKNVDKKLEDKDALAALENAQRSLRANVTSLFGLAENYPQLRSADNFLTLQDQFEGTENRINVARMAFNETVRDYNSATRKMPGALAASVGGFKRKAYFEADDGSENAVKPAF
;
A
#
# COMPACT_ATOMS: atom_id res chain seq x y z
N MET A 1 1.10 -39.73 19.68
CA MET A 1 2.32 -40.43 19.27
C MET A 1 3.12 -39.48 18.43
N SER A 2 4.33 -39.10 18.87
CA SER A 2 5.14 -38.08 18.20
C SER A 2 5.61 -38.60 16.83
N PHE A 3 5.90 -37.68 15.90
CA PHE A 3 6.44 -38.06 14.59
C PHE A 3 7.81 -38.74 14.74
N GLU A 4 8.60 -38.33 15.73
CA GLU A 4 9.86 -38.98 16.12
C GLU A 4 9.67 -40.44 16.56
N ASP A 5 8.59 -40.74 17.29
CA ASP A 5 8.25 -42.11 17.69
C ASP A 5 7.88 -42.99 16.49
N ARG A 6 7.39 -42.38 15.39
CA ARG A 6 7.04 -43.08 14.16
C ARG A 6 8.29 -43.40 13.35
N ILE A 7 9.21 -42.45 13.20
CA ILE A 7 10.49 -42.67 12.51
C ILE A 7 11.28 -43.77 13.21
N THR A 8 11.39 -43.70 14.55
CA THR A 8 12.13 -44.68 15.35
C THR A 8 11.54 -46.09 15.21
N ARG A 9 10.21 -46.23 15.12
CA ARG A 9 9.58 -47.52 14.82
C ARG A 9 9.82 -47.99 13.38
N MET A 10 9.83 -47.09 12.41
CA MET A 10 10.10 -47.43 11.01
C MET A 10 11.55 -47.90 10.83
N GLU A 11 12.50 -47.24 11.50
CA GLU A 11 13.91 -47.63 11.62
C GLU A 11 14.06 -49.02 12.27
N THR A 12 13.43 -49.24 13.44
CA THR A 12 13.48 -50.54 14.14
C THR A 12 12.81 -51.67 13.36
N SER A 13 11.82 -51.34 12.51
CA SER A 13 11.14 -52.32 11.63
C SER A 13 11.88 -52.60 10.33
N GLY A 14 13.03 -51.96 10.08
CA GLY A 14 13.85 -52.14 8.87
C GLY A 14 13.23 -51.58 7.59
N LYS A 15 12.17 -50.77 7.69
CA LYS A 15 11.48 -50.19 6.53
C LYS A 15 12.18 -48.97 5.94
N ILE A 16 13.04 -48.33 6.72
CA ILE A 16 13.89 -47.21 6.33
C ILE A 16 15.29 -47.46 6.89
N THR A 17 16.33 -47.04 6.18
CA THR A 17 17.70 -47.12 6.69
C THR A 17 17.95 -46.05 7.76
N VAL A 18 18.98 -46.24 8.58
CA VAL A 18 19.37 -45.27 9.63
C VAL A 18 19.62 -43.88 9.03
N GLU A 19 20.25 -43.84 7.85
CA GLU A 19 20.53 -42.61 7.10
C GLU A 19 19.25 -41.91 6.62
N GLN A 20 18.28 -42.67 6.08
CA GLN A 20 16.98 -42.13 5.67
C GLN A 20 16.14 -41.64 6.87
N ALA A 21 16.26 -42.32 8.01
CA ALA A 21 15.63 -41.89 9.25
C ALA A 21 16.23 -40.57 9.74
N GLU A 22 17.55 -40.40 9.63
CA GLU A 22 18.26 -39.18 10.02
C GLU A 22 17.92 -37.98 9.13
N GLU A 23 17.80 -38.17 7.81
CA GLU A 23 17.33 -37.14 6.89
C GLU A 23 15.89 -36.71 7.19
N MET A 24 15.00 -37.65 7.49
CA MET A 24 13.61 -37.33 7.85
C MET A 24 13.55 -36.53 9.16
N ARG A 25 14.34 -36.91 10.18
CA ARG A 25 14.46 -36.14 11.42
C ARG A 25 15.04 -34.74 11.17
N ALA A 26 16.02 -34.62 10.27
CA ALA A 26 16.59 -33.33 9.87
C ALA A 26 15.57 -32.45 9.13
N SER A 27 14.74 -33.02 8.25
CA SER A 27 13.68 -32.27 7.57
C SER A 27 12.61 -31.73 8.52
N ILE A 28 12.30 -32.47 9.58
CA ILE A 28 11.31 -32.03 10.58
C ILE A 28 11.89 -30.94 11.46
N ARG A 29 13.18 -31.04 11.81
CA ARG A 29 13.90 -29.97 12.53
C ARG A 29 13.91 -28.67 11.72
N SER A 30 13.85 -28.75 10.39
CA SER A 30 13.73 -27.58 9.51
C SER A 30 12.30 -27.04 9.39
N MET A 31 11.28 -27.80 9.79
CA MET A 31 9.86 -27.40 9.71
C MET A 31 9.36 -26.65 10.96
N ASP A 32 10.01 -26.82 12.12
CA ASP A 32 9.56 -26.20 13.39
C ASP A 32 10.08 -24.77 13.63
N THR A 33 10.53 -24.09 12.57
CA THR A 33 10.77 -22.65 12.62
C THR A 33 10.23 -21.96 11.37
N PRO A 34 9.15 -21.17 11.46
CA PRO A 34 9.01 -20.03 10.59
C PRO A 34 9.95 -18.94 11.11
N VAL A 35 11.25 -19.03 10.78
CA VAL A 35 12.06 -17.80 10.76
C VAL A 35 11.75 -17.17 9.41
N PHE A 36 10.99 -16.08 9.45
CA PHE A 36 11.01 -15.10 8.38
C PHE A 36 12.47 -14.64 8.21
N GLU A 37 13.22 -15.27 7.33
CA GLU A 37 14.49 -14.73 6.85
C GLU A 37 14.13 -13.55 5.95
N ASN A 38 13.90 -12.45 6.64
CA ASN A 38 13.77 -11.13 6.09
C ASN A 38 15.05 -10.93 5.27
N ALA A 39 14.95 -10.98 3.94
CA ALA A 39 16.03 -10.56 3.05
C ALA A 39 16.22 -9.04 3.14
N ARG A 40 16.47 -8.54 4.35
CA ARG A 40 17.17 -7.29 4.57
C ARG A 40 18.58 -7.57 4.10
N ARG A 41 18.88 -7.15 2.87
CA ARG A 41 20.27 -6.92 2.47
C ARG A 41 20.92 -6.18 3.63
N PRO A 42 21.99 -6.71 4.28
CA PRO A 42 22.66 -5.96 5.31
C PRO A 42 23.20 -4.72 4.62
N LEU A 43 22.58 -3.56 4.89
CA LEU A 43 23.20 -2.30 4.56
C LEU A 43 24.62 -2.34 5.14
N PRO A 44 25.66 -1.95 4.38
CA PRO A 44 27.03 -2.08 4.82
C PRO A 44 27.14 -1.49 6.23
N MET A 45 27.54 -2.32 7.18
CA MET A 45 27.60 -1.96 8.61
C MET A 45 28.44 -0.70 8.89
N GLY A 46 29.18 -0.20 7.90
CA GLY A 46 29.89 1.08 7.95
C GLY A 46 29.01 2.34 7.97
N LEU A 47 27.71 2.30 7.61
CA LEU A 47 26.92 3.54 7.43
C LEU A 47 25.92 3.84 8.57
N ILE A 48 25.45 2.83 9.31
CA ILE A 48 24.54 3.02 10.47
C ILE A 48 25.32 2.99 11.80
N ALA A 49 26.36 2.16 11.92
CA ALA A 49 27.30 2.23 13.05
C ALA A 49 28.20 3.49 12.95
N GLY A 50 28.43 4.00 11.73
CA GLY A 50 29.23 5.18 11.49
C GLY A 50 28.64 6.49 11.99
N ILE A 51 27.33 6.59 12.27
CA ILE A 51 26.71 7.84 12.75
C ILE A 51 26.45 7.78 14.27
N GLY A 52 26.03 6.63 14.80
CA GLY A 52 25.78 6.46 16.24
C GLY A 52 27.05 6.25 17.06
N ALA A 53 27.98 5.40 16.58
CA ALA A 53 29.24 5.18 17.29
C ALA A 53 30.21 6.35 17.09
N ALA A 54 30.20 7.04 15.95
CA ALA A 54 31.01 8.24 15.76
C ALA A 54 30.56 9.41 16.64
N ALA A 55 29.27 9.56 16.92
CA ALA A 55 28.81 10.62 17.83
C ALA A 55 29.26 10.36 19.29
N VAL A 56 29.24 9.11 19.74
CA VAL A 56 29.65 8.74 21.11
C VAL A 56 31.19 8.67 21.25
N LEU A 57 31.91 8.15 20.24
CA LEU A 57 33.38 8.14 20.21
C LEU A 57 33.98 9.53 19.94
N ALA A 58 33.38 10.38 19.10
CA ALA A 58 33.91 11.73 18.87
C ALA A 58 33.76 12.60 20.11
N VAL A 59 32.66 12.46 20.87
CA VAL A 59 32.50 13.14 22.16
C VAL A 59 33.53 12.64 23.18
N PHE A 60 33.94 11.36 23.16
CA PHE A 60 34.97 10.85 24.08
C PHE A 60 36.40 11.24 23.65
N PHE A 61 36.71 11.17 22.36
CA PHE A 61 38.05 11.48 21.83
C PHE A 61 38.39 12.99 21.90
N PHE A 62 37.40 13.88 21.75
CA PHE A 62 37.61 15.33 21.87
C PHE A 62 37.56 15.85 23.32
N THR A 63 37.01 15.09 24.27
CA THR A 63 36.88 15.55 25.66
C THR A 63 38.01 15.10 26.58
N THR A 64 38.70 14.00 26.29
CA THR A 64 39.78 13.51 27.17
C THR A 64 41.17 13.50 26.56
N GLY A 65 41.35 13.85 25.27
CA GLY A 65 42.67 13.96 24.61
C GLY A 65 43.74 13.04 25.20
N GLY A 66 43.58 11.72 25.05
CA GLY A 66 44.43 10.73 25.74
C GLY A 66 45.92 10.98 25.51
N THR A 67 46.81 10.73 26.48
CA THR A 67 47.03 9.46 27.18
C THR A 67 46.78 9.52 28.69
N ALA A 68 46.27 8.44 29.27
CA ALA A 68 46.11 8.30 30.73
C ALA A 68 47.48 8.26 31.42
N PRO A 69 47.79 9.16 32.38
CA PRO A 69 48.95 8.97 33.25
C PRO A 69 48.66 7.83 34.23
N ALA A 70 49.67 6.98 34.48
CA ALA A 70 49.62 5.98 35.54
C ALA A 70 49.41 6.67 36.90
N PRO A 71 48.68 6.06 37.86
CA PRO A 71 48.41 6.71 39.13
C PRO A 71 49.65 6.62 40.03
N ASP A 72 50.28 7.77 40.26
CA ASP A 72 51.38 7.92 41.20
C ASP A 72 50.86 7.80 42.65
N ALA A 73 51.65 7.19 43.53
CA ALA A 73 51.25 6.81 44.89
C ALA A 73 50.85 7.99 45.82
N ASP A 74 51.15 9.23 45.46
CA ASP A 74 50.82 10.43 46.24
C ASP A 74 49.32 10.81 46.19
N VAL A 75 48.56 10.25 45.24
CA VAL A 75 47.12 10.57 45.06
C VAL A 75 46.26 10.05 46.22
N ILE A 76 46.70 9.03 46.96
CA ILE A 76 45.91 8.42 48.04
C ILE A 76 45.92 9.26 49.33
N GLN A 77 46.95 10.07 49.59
CA GLN A 77 47.02 10.92 50.79
C GLN A 77 46.09 12.15 50.74
N ASN A 78 45.71 12.61 49.55
CA ASN A 78 44.89 13.81 49.34
C ASN A 78 43.37 13.59 49.42
N VAL A 79 42.91 12.34 49.57
CA VAL A 79 41.47 12.01 49.52
C VAL A 79 40.70 12.56 50.73
N SER A 80 41.37 12.76 51.88
CA SER A 80 40.74 13.34 53.08
C SER A 80 40.51 14.85 52.97
N GLU A 81 41.33 15.57 52.20
CA GLU A 81 41.22 17.02 52.00
C GLU A 81 40.13 17.39 50.98
N ILE A 82 39.91 16.55 49.97
CA ILE A 82 38.87 16.75 48.94
C ILE A 82 37.46 16.52 49.52
N MET A 83 37.32 15.67 50.54
CA MET A 83 36.04 15.43 51.21
C MET A 83 35.63 16.50 52.24
N ASN A 84 36.50 17.48 52.53
CA ASN A 84 36.23 18.60 53.43
C ASN A 84 36.15 19.96 52.69
N GLN A 85 35.79 19.98 51.41
CA GLN A 85 35.34 21.19 50.72
C GLN A 85 33.82 21.28 50.72
N SER A 86 33.25 21.71 51.84
CA SER A 86 31.88 22.21 51.90
C SER A 86 31.81 23.56 51.17
N GLY A 87 31.64 23.55 49.84
CA GLY A 87 31.46 24.80 49.08
C GLY A 87 31.38 24.75 47.55
N LYS A 88 31.69 23.65 46.86
CA LYS A 88 31.56 23.57 45.39
C LYS A 88 30.65 22.42 44.96
N VAL A 89 29.36 22.58 45.25
CA VAL A 89 28.33 21.78 44.57
C VAL A 89 28.07 22.45 43.22
N GLY A 90 28.29 21.72 42.12
CA GLY A 90 27.52 21.98 40.90
C GLY A 90 28.18 22.69 39.73
N GLU A 91 29.50 22.61 39.52
CA GLU A 91 30.06 22.84 38.17
C GLU A 91 30.41 21.51 37.52
N MET A 92 29.46 20.97 36.76
CA MET A 92 29.67 19.80 35.89
C MET A 92 30.80 20.13 34.91
N SER A 93 31.73 19.19 34.66
CA SER A 93 32.89 19.48 33.79
C SER A 93 32.40 20.04 32.45
N LYS A 94 33.06 21.07 31.91
CA LYS A 94 32.63 21.78 30.69
C LYS A 94 32.33 20.81 29.53
N ASN A 95 33.03 19.67 29.51
CA ASN A 95 32.88 18.59 28.56
C ASN A 95 31.54 17.82 28.70
N VAL A 96 31.11 17.54 29.94
CA VAL A 96 29.82 16.88 30.21
C VAL A 96 28.66 17.84 29.94
N THR A 97 28.78 19.11 30.32
CA THR A 97 27.77 20.14 30.01
C THR A 97 27.61 20.35 28.50
N THR A 98 28.73 20.33 27.76
CA THR A 98 28.72 20.46 26.28
C THR A 98 28.20 19.20 25.59
N GLY A 99 28.52 18.01 26.09
CA GLY A 99 27.96 16.75 25.58
C GLY A 99 26.44 16.65 25.82
N MET A 100 25.98 17.05 27.00
CA MET A 100 24.56 17.03 27.35
C MET A 100 23.75 18.07 26.57
N SER A 101 24.29 19.27 26.34
CA SER A 101 23.64 20.29 25.51
C SER A 101 23.52 19.86 24.04
N MET A 102 24.55 19.20 23.49
CA MET A 102 24.51 18.66 22.13
C MET A 102 23.49 17.52 22.00
N PHE A 103 23.39 16.64 23.01
CA PHE A 103 22.38 15.57 23.03
C PHE A 103 20.95 16.12 23.08
N ILE A 104 20.70 17.16 23.89
CA ILE A 104 19.39 17.82 24.00
C ILE A 104 18.95 18.42 22.65
N ILE A 105 19.88 18.90 21.83
CA ILE A 105 19.59 19.45 20.50
C ILE A 105 19.45 18.34 19.45
N LEU A 106 20.30 17.32 19.50
CA LEU A 106 20.41 16.31 18.45
C LEU A 106 19.33 15.21 18.57
N LEU A 107 18.91 14.87 19.79
CA LEU A 107 17.84 13.91 20.06
C LEU A 107 16.51 14.26 19.37
N PRO A 108 15.92 15.47 19.53
CA PRO A 108 14.65 15.80 18.87
C PRO A 108 14.77 15.84 17.34
N ILE A 109 15.95 16.15 16.79
CA ILE A 109 16.20 16.12 15.33
C ILE A 109 16.15 14.67 14.82
N VAL A 110 16.83 13.75 15.49
CA VAL A 110 16.82 12.32 15.13
C VAL A 110 15.41 11.73 15.28
N LEU A 111 14.70 12.04 16.37
CA LEU A 111 13.31 11.60 16.56
C LEU A 111 12.37 12.16 15.48
N SER A 112 12.53 13.44 15.11
CA SER A 112 11.74 14.07 14.04
C SER A 112 12.00 13.43 12.68
N ALA A 113 13.27 13.12 12.38
CA ALA A 113 13.64 12.45 11.14
C ALA A 113 13.04 11.03 11.04
N LEU A 114 13.13 10.23 12.11
CA LEU A 114 12.52 8.90 12.16
C LEU A 114 10.99 8.96 12.04
N GLY A 115 10.36 9.92 12.72
CA GLY A 115 8.92 10.16 12.63
C GLY A 115 8.48 10.54 11.21
N PHE A 116 9.24 11.41 10.55
CA PHE A 116 8.98 11.79 9.16
C PHE A 116 9.08 10.60 8.21
N THR A 117 10.12 9.77 8.33
CA THR A 117 10.27 8.57 7.49
C THR A 117 9.11 7.60 7.68
N TYR A 118 8.64 7.41 8.91
CA TYR A 118 7.47 6.57 9.18
C TYR A 118 6.21 7.11 8.51
N LEU A 119 5.92 8.41 8.66
CA LEU A 119 4.74 9.05 8.07
C LEU A 119 4.80 9.05 6.53
N TYR A 120 5.97 9.29 5.96
CA TYR A 120 6.17 9.24 4.52
C TYR A 120 5.85 7.84 3.98
N ASN A 121 6.39 6.79 4.59
CA ASN A 121 6.13 5.41 4.17
C ASN A 121 4.65 5.01 4.33
N ASP A 122 3.97 5.49 5.38
CA ASP A 122 2.53 5.27 5.54
C ASP A 122 1.71 5.95 4.43
N LEU A 123 2.07 7.18 4.05
CA LEU A 123 1.43 7.89 2.93
C LEU A 123 1.67 7.20 1.58
N VAL A 124 2.90 6.74 1.32
CA VAL A 124 3.22 5.95 0.12
C VAL A 124 2.35 4.70 0.08
N LYS A 125 2.25 3.96 1.19
CA LYS A 125 1.42 2.76 1.26
C LYS A 125 -0.04 3.06 0.93
N LYS A 126 -0.59 4.15 1.50
CA LYS A 126 -1.97 4.57 1.22
C LYS A 126 -2.18 5.02 -0.22
N GLU A 127 -1.17 5.63 -0.85
CA GLU A 127 -1.23 5.98 -2.27
C GLU A 127 -1.25 4.72 -3.15
N GLU A 128 -0.41 3.72 -2.84
CA GLU A 128 -0.43 2.42 -3.52
C GLU A 128 -1.78 1.71 -3.34
N ASP A 129 -2.40 1.78 -2.16
CA ASP A 129 -3.74 1.23 -1.93
C ASP A 129 -4.80 1.92 -2.83
N VAL A 130 -4.66 3.22 -3.07
CA VAL A 130 -5.51 3.96 -4.02
C VAL A 130 -5.24 3.53 -5.47
N MET A 131 -3.97 3.37 -5.86
CA MET A 131 -3.62 2.90 -7.21
C MET A 131 -4.15 1.49 -7.46
N ALA A 132 -4.03 0.58 -6.48
CA ALA A 132 -4.57 -0.77 -6.56
C ALA A 132 -6.10 -0.78 -6.71
N ALA A 133 -6.80 0.07 -5.94
CA ALA A 133 -8.24 0.23 -6.07
C ALA A 133 -8.63 0.83 -7.44
N TRP A 134 -7.83 1.74 -7.98
CA TRP A 134 -8.02 2.30 -9.32
C TRP A 134 -7.85 1.23 -10.41
N SER A 135 -6.80 0.41 -10.35
CA SER A 135 -6.60 -0.69 -11.31
C SER A 135 -7.76 -1.67 -11.32
N GLN A 136 -8.43 -1.86 -10.18
CA GLN A 136 -9.66 -2.66 -10.12
C GLN A 136 -10.80 -1.97 -10.88
N VAL A 137 -10.97 -0.65 -10.78
CA VAL A 137 -11.97 0.08 -11.56
C VAL A 137 -11.66 0.00 -13.07
N GLU A 138 -10.41 0.28 -13.43
CA GLU A 138 -9.93 0.25 -14.82
C GLU A 138 -10.15 -1.12 -15.46
N SER A 139 -9.76 -2.21 -14.80
CA SER A 139 -9.93 -3.57 -15.32
C SER A 139 -11.40 -3.94 -15.57
N ASN A 140 -12.34 -3.46 -14.75
CA ASN A 140 -13.77 -3.69 -14.97
C ASN A 140 -14.32 -2.83 -16.11
N TYR A 141 -13.86 -1.59 -16.28
CA TYR A 141 -14.20 -0.77 -17.45
C TYR A 141 -13.64 -1.37 -18.75
N GLN A 142 -12.41 -1.87 -18.73
CA GLN A 142 -11.80 -2.56 -19.85
C GLN A 142 -12.63 -3.80 -20.24
N ARG A 143 -12.99 -4.64 -19.26
CA ARG A 143 -13.86 -5.80 -19.48
C ARG A 143 -15.18 -5.41 -20.15
N ARG A 144 -15.83 -4.35 -19.68
CA ARG A 144 -17.08 -3.86 -20.28
C ARG A 144 -16.86 -3.45 -21.74
N ALA A 145 -15.78 -2.73 -22.04
CA ALA A 145 -15.45 -2.35 -23.40
C ALA A 145 -15.15 -3.58 -24.28
N ASP A 146 -14.53 -4.63 -23.74
CA ASP A 146 -14.18 -5.85 -24.49
C ASP A 146 -15.37 -6.74 -24.81
N LEU A 147 -16.48 -6.65 -24.07
CA LEU A 147 -17.72 -7.37 -24.37
C LEU A 147 -18.51 -6.74 -25.54
N ILE A 148 -18.30 -5.46 -25.84
CA ILE A 148 -19.09 -4.70 -26.82
C ILE A 148 -18.97 -5.25 -28.26
N PRO A 149 -17.77 -5.57 -28.78
CA PRO A 149 -17.67 -6.16 -30.12
C PRO A 149 -18.49 -7.45 -30.26
N GLY A 150 -18.43 -8.35 -29.27
CA GLY A 150 -19.22 -9.58 -29.27
C GLY A 150 -20.73 -9.32 -29.23
N LEU A 151 -21.17 -8.29 -28.48
CA LEU A 151 -22.57 -7.85 -28.49
C LEU A 151 -22.99 -7.31 -29.84
N ILE A 152 -22.18 -6.44 -30.45
CA ILE A 152 -22.44 -5.88 -31.78
C ILE A 152 -22.55 -6.98 -32.83
N ASP A 153 -21.62 -7.94 -32.83
CA ASP A 153 -21.62 -9.03 -33.81
C ASP A 153 -22.84 -9.95 -33.63
N THR A 154 -23.26 -10.20 -32.38
CA THR A 154 -24.48 -10.95 -32.09
C THR A 154 -25.72 -10.19 -32.59
N VAL A 155 -25.85 -8.90 -32.30
CA VAL A 155 -27.00 -8.09 -32.77
C VAL A 155 -27.06 -8.03 -34.28
N LYS A 156 -25.92 -7.82 -34.96
CA LYS A 156 -25.82 -7.79 -36.43
C LYS A 156 -26.31 -9.08 -37.10
N ALA A 157 -26.22 -10.23 -36.43
CA ALA A 157 -26.68 -11.50 -36.99
C ALA A 157 -28.21 -11.61 -37.08
N TYR A 158 -28.95 -10.80 -36.32
CA TYR A 158 -30.42 -10.86 -36.24
C TYR A 158 -31.11 -9.59 -36.70
N VAL A 159 -30.37 -8.51 -36.92
CA VAL A 159 -30.91 -7.18 -37.16
C VAL A 159 -30.30 -6.59 -38.44
N ASP A 160 -31.14 -6.40 -39.45
CA ASP A 160 -30.72 -5.91 -40.76
C ASP A 160 -30.69 -4.36 -40.84
N HIS A 161 -31.37 -3.66 -39.93
CA HIS A 161 -31.65 -2.23 -40.03
C HIS A 161 -31.47 -1.47 -38.71
N GLU A 162 -30.24 -1.40 -38.16
CA GLU A 162 -29.94 -0.58 -36.95
C GLU A 162 -28.50 -0.01 -36.97
N GLU A 163 -27.97 0.32 -38.15
CA GLU A 163 -26.57 0.76 -38.29
C GLU A 163 -26.23 2.00 -37.44
N SER A 164 -27.15 2.97 -37.37
CA SER A 164 -26.96 4.19 -36.57
C SER A 164 -26.71 3.88 -35.09
N VAL A 165 -27.46 2.94 -34.51
CA VAL A 165 -27.33 2.53 -33.11
C VAL A 165 -26.00 1.82 -32.87
N LEU A 166 -25.61 0.92 -33.77
CA LEU A 166 -24.34 0.19 -33.69
C LEU A 166 -23.13 1.13 -33.81
N VAL A 167 -23.21 2.14 -34.69
CA VAL A 167 -22.19 3.19 -34.83
C VAL A 167 -22.10 4.02 -33.55
N GLU A 168 -23.24 4.39 -32.96
CA GLU A 168 -23.27 5.17 -31.73
C GLU A 168 -22.62 4.42 -30.56
N VAL A 169 -22.90 3.13 -30.41
CA VAL A 169 -22.28 2.29 -29.36
C VAL A 169 -20.78 2.16 -29.59
N THR A 170 -20.36 1.98 -30.83
CA THR A 170 -18.93 1.90 -31.20
C THR A 170 -18.21 3.21 -30.86
N LYS A 171 -18.83 4.36 -31.16
CA LYS A 171 -18.30 5.68 -30.82
C LYS A 171 -18.23 5.89 -29.30
N SER A 172 -19.27 5.52 -28.57
CA SER A 172 -19.29 5.62 -27.11
C SER A 172 -18.25 4.71 -26.45
N ARG A 173 -17.99 3.51 -27.01
CA ARG A 173 -16.87 2.64 -26.58
C ARG A 173 -15.52 3.34 -26.76
N ALA A 174 -15.27 3.91 -27.93
CA ALA A 174 -14.01 4.62 -28.21
C ALA A 174 -13.81 5.79 -27.25
N ASN A 175 -14.85 6.62 -27.07
CA ASN A 175 -14.82 7.75 -26.15
C ASN A 175 -14.55 7.33 -24.70
N ALA A 176 -15.22 6.26 -24.22
CA ALA A 176 -15.01 5.72 -22.87
C ALA A 176 -13.58 5.23 -22.65
N MET A 177 -13.00 4.55 -23.65
CA MET A 177 -11.62 4.07 -23.63
C MET A 177 -10.60 5.21 -23.65
N ASP A 178 -10.86 6.27 -24.42
CA ASP A 178 -9.96 7.41 -24.48
C ASP A 178 -10.03 8.28 -23.22
N ALA A 179 -11.22 8.45 -22.64
CA ALA A 179 -11.37 9.11 -21.34
C ALA A 179 -10.63 8.34 -20.23
N MET A 180 -10.62 7.01 -20.27
CA MET A 180 -9.92 6.17 -19.28
C MET A 180 -8.40 6.41 -19.31
N LYS A 181 -7.79 6.48 -20.50
CA LYS A 181 -6.36 6.79 -20.68
C LYS A 181 -5.96 8.17 -20.16
N ASN A 182 -6.89 9.12 -20.12
CA ASN A 182 -6.62 10.47 -19.62
C ASN A 182 -6.56 10.50 -18.08
N VAL A 183 -7.36 9.66 -17.41
CA VAL A 183 -7.38 9.59 -15.94
C VAL A 183 -6.20 8.81 -15.36
N ASP A 184 -5.76 7.74 -16.03
CA ASP A 184 -4.62 6.91 -15.59
C ASP A 184 -3.36 7.74 -15.31
N LYS A 185 -3.20 8.87 -16.02
CA LYS A 185 -2.07 9.78 -15.85
C LYS A 185 -2.20 10.72 -14.65
N LYS A 186 -3.42 10.95 -14.11
CA LYS A 186 -3.74 11.98 -13.11
C LYS A 186 -5.02 11.69 -12.31
N LEU A 187 -4.93 10.85 -11.28
CA LEU A 187 -6.05 10.62 -10.33
C LEU A 187 -6.39 11.81 -9.42
N GLU A 188 -5.58 12.87 -9.47
CA GLU A 188 -5.81 14.14 -8.80
C GLU A 188 -6.69 15.11 -9.61
N ASP A 189 -6.91 14.82 -10.89
CA ASP A 189 -7.66 15.68 -11.80
C ASP A 189 -9.17 15.34 -11.72
N LYS A 190 -9.92 16.20 -11.04
CA LYS A 190 -11.38 16.05 -10.89
C LYS A 190 -12.08 16.10 -12.25
N ASP A 191 -11.64 16.97 -13.16
CA ASP A 191 -12.31 17.17 -14.44
C ASP A 191 -12.10 15.96 -15.35
N ALA A 192 -10.90 15.36 -15.32
CA ALA A 192 -10.62 14.12 -16.03
C ALA A 192 -11.49 12.96 -15.52
N LEU A 193 -11.65 12.84 -14.19
CA LEU A 193 -12.47 11.79 -13.59
C LEU A 193 -13.97 11.98 -13.93
N ALA A 194 -14.46 13.22 -13.89
CA ALA A 194 -15.84 13.54 -14.30
C ALA A 194 -16.07 13.29 -15.80
N ALA A 195 -15.09 13.60 -16.65
CA ALA A 195 -15.16 13.28 -18.07
C ALA A 195 -15.22 11.76 -18.33
N LEU A 196 -14.44 10.98 -17.57
CA LEU A 196 -14.53 9.53 -17.60
C LEU A 196 -15.91 9.04 -17.17
N GLU A 197 -16.45 9.51 -16.04
CA GLU A 197 -17.78 9.13 -15.59
C GLU A 197 -18.86 9.41 -16.64
N ASN A 198 -18.82 10.59 -17.27
CA ASN A 198 -19.74 10.96 -18.32
C ASN A 198 -19.62 10.03 -19.55
N ALA A 199 -18.39 9.71 -19.97
CA ALA A 199 -18.15 8.80 -21.09
C ALA A 199 -18.63 7.37 -20.75
N GLN A 200 -18.37 6.88 -19.53
CA GLN A 200 -18.81 5.58 -19.06
C GLN A 200 -20.35 5.52 -18.90
N ARG A 201 -21.00 6.61 -18.48
CA ARG A 201 -22.47 6.71 -18.39
C ARG A 201 -23.11 6.66 -19.77
N SER A 202 -22.57 7.40 -20.74
CA SER A 202 -23.02 7.37 -22.13
C SER A 202 -22.86 5.98 -22.75
N LEU A 203 -21.72 5.31 -22.51
CA LEU A 203 -21.52 3.94 -22.96
C LEU A 203 -22.57 2.98 -22.40
N ARG A 204 -22.84 3.05 -21.09
CA ARG A 204 -23.86 2.24 -20.42
C ARG A 204 -25.24 2.49 -21.02
N ALA A 205 -25.62 3.76 -21.21
CA ALA A 205 -26.90 4.12 -21.79
C ALA A 205 -27.09 3.52 -23.19
N ASN A 206 -26.06 3.62 -24.04
CA ASN A 206 -26.12 3.12 -25.42
C ASN A 206 -26.18 1.59 -25.47
N VAL A 207 -25.48 0.89 -24.57
CA VAL A 207 -25.59 -0.56 -24.43
C VAL A 207 -26.97 -0.97 -23.92
N THR A 208 -27.55 -0.25 -22.97
CA THR A 208 -28.93 -0.48 -22.53
C THR A 208 -29.92 -0.30 -23.68
N SER A 209 -29.75 0.73 -24.51
CA SER A 209 -30.56 0.92 -25.72
C SER A 209 -30.43 -0.24 -26.71
N LEU A 210 -29.22 -0.83 -26.87
CA LEU A 210 -29.04 -2.05 -27.68
C LEU A 210 -29.81 -3.23 -27.10
N PHE A 211 -29.82 -3.41 -25.77
CA PHE A 211 -30.63 -4.45 -25.15
C PHE A 211 -32.13 -4.23 -25.39
N GLY A 212 -32.57 -2.98 -25.46
CA GLY A 212 -33.95 -2.63 -25.83
C GLY A 212 -34.36 -3.05 -27.25
N LEU A 213 -33.41 -3.22 -28.19
CA LEU A 213 -33.73 -3.73 -29.53
C LEU A 213 -34.33 -5.14 -29.49
N ALA A 214 -34.00 -5.94 -28.46
CA ALA A 214 -34.57 -7.28 -28.29
C ALA A 214 -36.11 -7.28 -28.16
N GLU A 215 -36.74 -6.15 -27.81
CA GLU A 215 -38.20 -6.02 -27.79
C GLU A 215 -38.81 -6.06 -29.20
N ASN A 216 -38.12 -5.48 -30.17
CA ASN A 216 -38.56 -5.42 -31.57
C ASN A 216 -38.13 -6.65 -32.38
N TYR A 217 -37.10 -7.36 -31.92
CA TYR A 217 -36.53 -8.53 -32.60
C TYR A 217 -36.59 -9.78 -31.70
N PRO A 218 -37.70 -10.54 -31.67
CA PRO A 218 -37.87 -11.70 -30.80
C PRO A 218 -36.80 -12.79 -30.97
N GLN A 219 -36.28 -12.97 -32.19
CA GLN A 219 -35.23 -13.95 -32.48
C GLN A 219 -33.91 -13.60 -31.77
N LEU A 220 -33.58 -12.30 -31.67
CA LEU A 220 -32.42 -11.80 -30.92
C LEU A 220 -32.63 -12.01 -29.41
N ARG A 221 -33.83 -11.74 -28.91
CA ARG A 221 -34.18 -11.90 -27.49
C ARG A 221 -33.97 -13.32 -26.98
N SER A 222 -34.22 -14.32 -27.82
CA SER A 222 -34.04 -15.73 -27.49
C SER A 222 -32.66 -16.29 -27.83
N ALA A 223 -31.75 -15.48 -28.39
CA ALA A 223 -30.43 -15.97 -28.75
C ALA A 223 -29.58 -16.19 -27.47
N ASP A 224 -29.14 -17.43 -27.25
CA ASP A 224 -28.35 -17.81 -26.05
C ASP A 224 -27.10 -16.93 -25.86
N ASN A 225 -26.41 -16.58 -26.96
CA ASN A 225 -25.24 -15.71 -26.93
C ASN A 225 -25.58 -14.28 -26.47
N PHE A 226 -26.76 -13.78 -26.85
CA PHE A 226 -27.22 -12.44 -26.47
C PHE A 226 -27.58 -12.38 -24.98
N LEU A 227 -28.32 -13.38 -24.48
CA LEU A 227 -28.64 -13.51 -23.05
C LEU A 227 -27.38 -13.65 -22.20
N THR A 228 -26.43 -14.48 -22.64
CA THR A 228 -25.14 -14.65 -21.96
C THR A 228 -24.37 -13.33 -21.87
N LEU A 229 -24.34 -12.54 -22.96
CA LEU A 229 -23.69 -11.24 -22.95
C LEU A 229 -24.42 -10.26 -22.03
N GLN A 230 -25.75 -10.24 -22.03
CA GLN A 230 -26.55 -9.43 -21.12
C GLN A 230 -26.17 -9.69 -19.65
N ASP A 231 -26.11 -10.96 -19.25
CA ASP A 231 -25.70 -11.38 -17.90
C ASP A 231 -24.26 -10.94 -17.57
N GLN A 232 -23.34 -11.07 -18.54
CA GLN A 232 -21.95 -10.64 -18.37
C GLN A 232 -21.82 -9.12 -18.23
N PHE A 233 -22.61 -8.35 -18.97
CA PHE A 233 -22.66 -6.89 -18.86
C PHE A 233 -23.22 -6.47 -17.50
N GLU A 234 -24.35 -7.04 -17.06
CA GLU A 234 -24.92 -6.77 -15.74
C GLU A 234 -23.93 -7.10 -14.61
N GLY A 235 -23.31 -8.29 -14.68
CA GLY A 235 -22.29 -8.70 -13.73
C GLY A 235 -21.07 -7.76 -13.70
N THR A 236 -20.71 -7.18 -14.86
CA THR A 236 -19.64 -6.19 -14.96
C THR A 236 -20.06 -4.85 -14.37
N GLU A 237 -21.30 -4.37 -14.62
CA GLU A 237 -21.84 -3.14 -14.00
C GLU A 237 -21.85 -3.22 -12.49
N ASN A 238 -22.27 -4.35 -11.91
CA ASN A 238 -22.25 -4.53 -10.47
C ASN A 238 -20.82 -4.45 -9.90
N ARG A 239 -19.85 -5.09 -10.57
CA ARG A 239 -18.43 -5.03 -10.18
C ARG A 239 -17.85 -3.62 -10.31
N ILE A 240 -18.23 -2.88 -11.34
CA ILE A 240 -17.86 -1.46 -11.51
C ILE A 240 -18.34 -0.66 -10.30
N ASN A 241 -19.60 -0.81 -9.90
CA ASN A 241 -20.17 -0.08 -8.76
C ASN A 241 -19.41 -0.38 -7.47
N VAL A 242 -19.15 -1.66 -7.19
CA VAL A 242 -18.36 -2.09 -6.02
C VAL A 242 -16.94 -1.53 -6.07
N ALA A 243 -16.28 -1.58 -7.23
CA ALA A 243 -14.92 -1.05 -7.39
C ALA A 243 -14.87 0.47 -7.20
N ARG A 244 -15.85 1.24 -7.72
CA ARG A 244 -15.95 2.69 -7.51
C ARG A 244 -16.14 3.04 -6.03
N MET A 245 -16.98 2.29 -5.31
CA MET A 245 -17.17 2.48 -3.86
C MET A 245 -15.88 2.20 -3.09
N ALA A 246 -15.20 1.08 -3.39
CA ALA A 246 -13.93 0.72 -2.76
C ALA A 246 -12.84 1.77 -3.04
N PHE A 247 -12.74 2.28 -4.28
CA PHE A 247 -11.84 3.37 -4.64
C PHE A 247 -12.15 4.65 -3.85
N ASN A 248 -13.42 5.04 -3.75
CA ASN A 248 -13.79 6.22 -2.98
C ASN A 248 -13.45 6.08 -1.49
N GLU A 249 -13.58 4.88 -0.92
CA GLU A 249 -13.18 4.60 0.45
C GLU A 249 -11.66 4.68 0.66
N THR A 250 -10.85 4.09 -0.22
CA THR A 250 -9.38 4.20 -0.13
C THR A 250 -8.91 5.63 -0.34
N VAL A 251 -9.49 6.36 -1.29
CA VAL A 251 -9.23 7.79 -1.50
C VAL A 251 -9.62 8.61 -0.29
N ARG A 252 -10.73 8.29 0.39
CA ARG A 252 -11.12 8.96 1.65
C ARG A 252 -10.06 8.78 2.72
N ASP A 253 -9.57 7.57 2.89
CA ASP A 253 -8.58 7.26 3.92
C ASP A 253 -7.23 7.93 3.61
N TYR A 254 -6.79 7.90 2.35
CA TYR A 254 -5.60 8.62 1.88
C TYR A 254 -5.73 10.15 2.03
N ASN A 255 -6.84 10.73 1.56
CA ASN A 255 -7.11 12.16 1.67
C ASN A 255 -7.27 12.60 3.15
N SER A 256 -7.72 11.71 4.04
CA SER A 256 -7.77 11.98 5.48
C SER A 256 -6.37 12.01 6.10
N ALA A 257 -5.53 11.01 5.75
CA ALA A 257 -4.16 10.91 6.24
C ALA A 257 -3.29 12.10 5.80
N THR A 258 -3.44 12.56 4.56
CA THR A 258 -2.74 13.75 4.04
C THR A 258 -3.23 15.07 4.64
N ARG A 259 -4.39 15.10 5.31
CA ARG A 259 -4.97 16.32 5.91
C ARG A 259 -4.81 16.39 7.43
N LYS A 260 -4.60 15.27 8.11
CA LYS A 260 -4.44 15.21 9.57
C LYS A 260 -2.98 15.45 9.96
N MET A 261 -2.75 16.16 11.06
CA MET A 261 -1.42 16.26 11.65
C MET A 261 -1.08 14.95 12.38
N PRO A 262 0.17 14.45 12.30
CA PRO A 262 1.34 15.04 11.64
C PRO A 262 1.47 14.76 10.13
N GLY A 263 0.59 13.94 9.54
CA GLY A 263 0.63 13.55 8.12
C GLY A 263 0.57 14.71 7.12
N ALA A 264 -0.11 15.82 7.43
CA ALA A 264 -0.16 17.01 6.56
C ALA A 264 1.22 17.65 6.30
N LEU A 265 2.16 17.55 7.24
CA LEU A 265 3.54 18.01 7.05
C LEU A 265 4.32 17.07 6.12
N ALA A 266 4.14 15.76 6.30
CA ALA A 266 4.76 14.77 5.42
C ALA A 266 4.19 14.88 3.99
N ALA A 267 2.89 15.15 3.87
CA ALA A 267 2.23 15.34 2.58
C ALA A 267 2.74 16.56 1.82
N SER A 268 2.89 17.70 2.49
CA SER A 268 3.35 18.94 1.84
C SER A 268 4.81 18.87 1.40
N VAL A 269 5.69 18.25 2.19
CA VAL A 269 7.11 18.07 1.84
C VAL A 269 7.29 16.95 0.81
N GLY A 270 6.52 15.87 0.92
CA GLY A 270 6.61 14.69 0.05
C GLY A 270 5.86 14.82 -1.28
N GLY A 271 5.10 15.90 -1.50
CA GLY A 271 4.36 16.11 -2.75
C GLY A 271 3.09 15.26 -2.89
N PHE A 272 2.58 14.69 -1.80
CA PHE A 272 1.36 13.88 -1.81
C PHE A 272 0.13 14.76 -2.00
N LYS A 273 -0.41 14.75 -3.21
CA LYS A 273 -1.62 15.50 -3.56
C LYS A 273 -2.86 14.66 -3.30
N ARG A 274 -3.97 15.35 -3.01
CA ARG A 274 -5.28 14.74 -2.84
C ARG A 274 -5.73 14.10 -4.15
N LYS A 275 -6.40 12.95 -4.05
CA LYS A 275 -7.02 12.27 -5.19
C LYS A 275 -8.50 12.63 -5.27
N ALA A 276 -9.05 12.64 -6.48
CA ALA A 276 -10.47 12.91 -6.73
C ALA A 276 -11.33 11.70 -6.36
N TYR A 277 -12.61 11.95 -6.08
CA TYR A 277 -13.61 10.91 -5.82
C TYR A 277 -14.47 10.73 -7.07
N PHE A 278 -14.94 9.50 -7.29
CA PHE A 278 -16.12 9.30 -8.13
C PHE A 278 -17.34 9.94 -7.47
N GLU A 279 -18.13 10.66 -8.24
CA GLU A 279 -19.39 11.23 -7.74
C GLU A 279 -20.45 10.13 -7.66
N ALA A 280 -21.35 10.26 -6.68
CA ALA A 280 -22.48 9.34 -6.60
C ALA A 280 -23.40 9.58 -7.80
N ASP A 281 -23.95 8.52 -8.39
CA ASP A 281 -24.86 8.66 -9.53
C ASP A 281 -26.09 9.48 -9.10
N ASP A 282 -26.54 10.40 -9.97
CA ASP A 282 -27.77 11.19 -9.79
C ASP A 282 -28.96 10.24 -9.55
N GLY A 283 -29.34 10.03 -8.29
CA GLY A 283 -30.34 9.05 -7.89
C GLY A 283 -30.08 8.35 -6.55
N SER A 284 -28.84 8.34 -6.06
CA SER A 284 -28.53 7.82 -4.71
C SER A 284 -29.07 8.68 -3.57
N GLU A 285 -29.46 9.93 -3.86
CA GLU A 285 -30.16 10.82 -2.92
C GLU A 285 -31.58 10.32 -2.60
N ASN A 286 -32.14 9.45 -3.45
CA ASN A 286 -33.44 8.79 -3.26
C ASN A 286 -33.31 7.34 -2.77
N ALA A 287 -32.18 6.96 -2.16
CA ALA A 287 -32.08 5.68 -1.47
C ALA A 287 -33.21 5.59 -0.43
N VAL A 288 -34.20 4.73 -0.71
CA VAL A 288 -35.39 4.50 0.10
C VAL A 288 -34.97 4.35 1.55
N LYS A 289 -35.36 5.33 2.39
CA LYS A 289 -35.25 5.19 3.84
C LYS A 289 -36.02 3.92 4.21
N PRO A 290 -35.39 2.91 4.83
CA PRO A 290 -36.15 1.78 5.33
C PRO A 290 -37.12 2.33 6.36
N ALA A 291 -38.42 2.30 6.03
CA ALA A 291 -39.47 2.52 6.98
C ALA A 291 -39.43 1.34 7.95
N PHE A 292 -38.94 1.58 9.17
CA PHE A 292 -39.19 0.73 10.32
C PHE A 292 -40.50 1.17 10.97
#